data_AF-A0A947MXG1-F1
#
_entry.id   AF-A0A947MXG1-F1
#
_cell.length_a   1.000
_cell.length_b   1.000
_cell.length_c   1.000
_cell.angle_alpha   90.00
_cell.angle_beta   90.00
_cell.angle_gamma   90.00
#
_symmetry.space_group_name_H-M   'P 1'
#
loop_
_entity.id
_entity.type
_entity.pdbx_description
1 polymer ?
#
loop_
_entity_poly.entity_id
_entity_poly.type
_entity_poly.pdbx_seq_one_letter_code
_entity_poly.pdbx_strand_id
1 'polypeptide(L)'
;MTSPASARLSVEHETRYAYDHPVEQAQHIACLRPLSDAGQRLLSFEMAVQPTPQQHSTRRDSHGNSRAYFALHAAHQALRVVARSEVQVTARCEGLAEHLTAHPGPTCGEVRERLSYRAKAPFEPAAEFLYASPYVPLHPELRAYGAESLQDDRPLAEAAIALMHRIHADFSYAPASTDISTPIL
;
A
#
# COMPACT_ATOMS: atom_id res chain seq x y z
N MET A 1 -17.08 -21.33 6.69
CA MET A 1 -17.97 -20.18 6.47
C MET A 1 -17.64 -19.62 5.09
N THR A 2 -18.50 -19.85 4.11
CA THR A 2 -18.34 -19.33 2.75
C THR A 2 -18.46 -17.80 2.82
N SER A 3 -17.36 -17.10 2.55
CA SER A 3 -17.39 -15.64 2.48
C SER A 3 -18.36 -15.22 1.37
N PRO A 4 -19.26 -14.26 1.58
CA PRO A 4 -20.18 -13.86 0.52
C PRO A 4 -19.41 -13.31 -0.67
N ALA A 5 -19.81 -13.68 -1.90
CA ALA A 5 -19.18 -13.27 -3.16
C ALA A 5 -19.01 -11.74 -3.28
N SER A 6 -19.83 -10.98 -2.56
CA SER A 6 -19.58 -9.57 -2.26
C SER A 6 -20.02 -9.21 -0.83
N ALA A 7 -19.33 -8.26 -0.21
CA ALA A 7 -19.68 -7.70 1.09
C ALA A 7 -19.75 -6.18 1.01
N ARG A 8 -20.68 -5.57 1.78
CA ARG A 8 -20.70 -4.11 1.99
C ARG A 8 -20.12 -3.81 3.36
N LEU A 9 -19.10 -2.97 3.40
CA LEU A 9 -18.40 -2.57 4.62
C LEU A 9 -18.62 -1.08 4.86
N SER A 10 -18.82 -0.72 6.12
CA SER A 10 -18.69 0.65 6.62
C SER A 10 -17.33 0.77 7.30
N VAL A 11 -16.52 1.74 6.88
CA VAL A 11 -15.17 1.96 7.39
C VAL A 11 -15.08 3.38 7.93
N GLU A 12 -14.68 3.51 9.19
CA GLU A 12 -14.38 4.79 9.84
C GLU A 12 -12.90 4.80 10.23
N HIS A 13 -12.20 5.86 9.82
CA HIS A 13 -10.83 6.16 10.24
C HIS A 13 -10.84 7.46 11.02
N GLU A 14 -10.19 7.46 12.18
CA GLU A 14 -10.01 8.65 13.00
C GLU A 14 -8.54 8.83 13.38
N THR A 15 -7.96 9.98 13.01
CA THR A 15 -6.66 10.44 13.51
C THR A 15 -6.88 11.61 14.45
N ARG A 16 -6.31 11.54 15.65
CA ARG A 16 -6.28 12.64 16.62
C ARG A 16 -4.85 12.97 17.00
N TYR A 17 -4.51 14.25 16.93
CA TYR A 17 -3.32 14.82 17.55
C TYR A 17 -3.76 15.71 18.70
N ALA A 18 -3.11 15.53 19.85
CA ALA A 18 -3.14 16.46 20.97
C ALA A 18 -1.70 16.95 21.15
N TYR A 19 -1.48 18.24 20.93
CA TYR A 19 -0.15 18.85 20.99
C TYR A 19 0.07 19.47 22.37
N ASP A 20 1.24 19.26 22.95
CA ASP A 20 1.62 19.87 24.23
C ASP A 20 1.70 21.40 24.14
N HIS A 21 2.01 21.92 22.94
CA HIS A 21 2.06 23.35 22.63
C HIS A 21 1.31 23.67 21.33
N PRO A 22 0.74 24.89 21.18
CA PRO A 22 0.06 25.27 19.95
C PRO A 22 0.98 25.18 18.73
N VAL A 23 0.50 24.53 17.67
CA VAL A 23 1.15 24.54 16.35
C VAL A 23 0.60 25.74 15.58
N GLU A 24 1.48 26.64 15.13
CA GLU A 24 1.08 27.87 14.43
C GLU A 24 0.61 27.59 13.00
N GLN A 25 1.34 26.74 12.28
CA GLN A 25 1.03 26.35 10.91
C GLN A 25 1.30 24.86 10.70
N ALA A 26 0.38 24.17 10.03
CA ALA A 26 0.54 22.76 9.68
C ALA A 26 0.02 22.48 8.26
N GLN A 27 0.77 21.66 7.53
CA GLN A 27 0.39 21.14 6.22
C GLN A 27 0.26 19.62 6.30
N HIS A 28 -0.86 19.11 5.78
CA HIS A 28 -1.17 17.69 5.86
C HIS A 28 -1.54 17.13 4.51
N ILE A 29 -1.26 15.83 4.37
CA ILE A 29 -1.67 15.01 3.25
C ILE A 29 -2.36 13.78 3.84
N ALA A 30 -3.64 13.63 3.56
CA ALA A 30 -4.44 12.48 3.97
C ALA A 30 -4.71 11.57 2.77
N CYS A 31 -4.28 10.31 2.87
CA CYS A 31 -4.53 9.25 1.89
C CYS A 31 -5.65 8.32 2.40
N LEU A 32 -6.79 8.89 2.78
CA LEU A 32 -7.86 8.17 3.50
C LEU A 32 -9.04 7.75 2.62
N ARG A 33 -9.10 8.18 1.35
CA ARG A 33 -10.19 7.82 0.44
C ARG A 33 -9.88 6.48 -0.24
N PRO A 34 -10.69 5.43 -0.03
CA PRO A 34 -10.45 4.14 -0.65
C PRO A 34 -10.47 4.21 -2.19
N LEU A 35 -9.69 3.32 -2.82
CA LEU A 35 -9.70 3.12 -4.26
C LEU A 35 -10.97 2.38 -4.72
N SER A 36 -11.37 2.64 -5.97
CA SER A 36 -12.33 1.78 -6.68
C SER A 36 -11.58 1.08 -7.81
N ASP A 37 -11.65 -0.25 -7.86
CA ASP A 37 -10.98 -1.11 -8.83
C ASP A 37 -11.82 -2.40 -9.08
N ALA A 38 -11.21 -3.43 -9.68
CA ALA A 38 -11.90 -4.68 -10.01
C ALA A 38 -12.44 -5.46 -8.78
N GLY A 39 -11.83 -5.30 -7.60
CA GLY A 39 -12.21 -6.03 -6.40
C GLY A 39 -12.94 -5.19 -5.35
N GLN A 40 -13.10 -3.88 -5.60
CA GLN A 40 -13.73 -2.95 -4.66
C GLN A 40 -14.39 -1.78 -5.39
N ARG A 41 -15.59 -1.41 -4.94
CA ARG A 41 -16.29 -0.20 -5.35
C ARG A 41 -16.55 0.69 -4.15
N LEU A 42 -16.02 1.92 -4.18
CA LEU A 42 -16.40 2.97 -3.24
C LEU A 42 -17.82 3.46 -3.54
N LEU A 43 -18.73 3.34 -2.57
CA LEU A 43 -20.12 3.77 -2.68
C LEU A 43 -20.30 5.21 -2.19
N SER A 44 -19.70 5.53 -1.04
CA SER A 44 -19.73 6.87 -0.45
C SER A 44 -18.43 7.14 0.31
N PHE A 45 -18.04 8.40 0.38
CA PHE A 45 -16.88 8.85 1.15
C PHE A 45 -17.09 10.28 1.63
N GLU A 46 -16.86 10.51 2.92
CA GLU A 46 -16.78 11.83 3.52
C GLU A 46 -15.52 11.94 4.38
N MET A 47 -14.99 13.16 4.47
CA MET A 47 -13.86 13.47 5.34
C MET A 47 -14.09 14.83 5.99
N ALA A 48 -13.93 14.87 7.32
CA ALA A 48 -14.01 16.08 8.11
C ALA A 48 -12.68 16.31 8.84
N VAL A 49 -12.24 17.57 8.85
CA VAL A 49 -11.04 18.02 9.55
C VAL A 49 -11.43 19.10 10.56
N GLN A 50 -10.94 18.97 11.78
CA GLN A 50 -11.14 19.94 12.86
C GLN A 50 -9.78 20.32 13.47
N PRO A 51 -9.42 21.61 13.57
CA PRO A 51 -10.15 22.79 13.10
C PRO A 51 -10.40 22.77 11.58
N THR A 52 -11.45 23.47 11.14
CA THR A 52 -11.81 23.50 9.70
C THR A 52 -10.72 24.24 8.92
N PRO A 53 -10.06 23.59 7.94
CA PRO A 53 -9.03 24.23 7.14
C PRO A 53 -9.64 25.24 6.16
N GLN A 54 -8.99 26.40 6.00
CA GLN A 54 -9.40 27.39 5.00
C GLN A 54 -9.05 26.96 3.58
N GLN A 55 -7.97 26.19 3.42
CA GLN A 55 -7.54 25.62 2.16
C GLN A 55 -7.60 24.11 2.23
N HIS A 56 -8.35 23.51 1.31
CA HIS A 56 -8.36 22.07 1.09
C HIS A 56 -8.39 21.80 -0.42
N SER A 57 -7.71 20.75 -0.86
CA SER A 57 -7.80 20.27 -2.24
C SER A 57 -7.59 18.77 -2.28
N THR A 58 -8.11 18.11 -3.31
CA THR A 58 -7.88 16.67 -3.53
C THR A 58 -7.22 16.49 -4.89
N ARG A 59 -6.16 15.67 -4.94
CA ARG A 59 -5.50 15.28 -6.18
C ARG A 59 -5.29 13.77 -6.22
N ARG A 60 -5.26 13.20 -7.41
CA ARG A 60 -4.81 11.82 -7.61
C ARG A 60 -3.33 11.80 -7.93
N ASP A 61 -2.58 10.88 -7.33
CA ASP A 61 -1.20 10.62 -7.72
C ASP A 61 -1.11 9.66 -8.92
N SER A 62 0.11 9.38 -9.38
CA SER A 62 0.38 8.48 -10.51
C SER A 62 -0.04 7.03 -10.26
N HIS A 63 -0.22 6.63 -9.00
CA HIS A 63 -0.67 5.31 -8.60
C HIS A 63 -2.20 5.24 -8.39
N GLY A 64 -2.90 6.36 -8.63
CA GLY A 64 -4.35 6.47 -8.49
C GLY A 64 -4.83 6.79 -7.08
N ASN A 65 -3.94 6.93 -6.10
CA ASN A 65 -4.32 7.26 -4.72
C ASN A 65 -4.89 8.67 -4.66
N SER A 66 -5.99 8.83 -3.93
CA SER A 66 -6.60 10.13 -3.67
C SER A 66 -5.94 10.77 -2.45
N ARG A 67 -5.21 11.85 -2.69
CA ARG A 67 -4.47 12.63 -1.69
C ARG A 67 -5.24 13.92 -1.39
N ALA A 68 -5.78 14.02 -0.18
CA ALA A 68 -6.40 15.25 0.32
C ALA A 68 -5.34 16.11 1.01
N TYR A 69 -5.11 17.30 0.46
CA TYR A 69 -4.19 18.30 0.98
C TYR A 69 -5.00 19.34 1.74
N PHE A 70 -4.58 19.66 2.95
CA PHE A 70 -5.17 20.76 3.71
C PHE A 70 -4.12 21.43 4.58
N ALA A 71 -4.37 22.71 4.88
CA ALA A 71 -3.49 23.50 5.73
C ALA A 71 -4.28 24.23 6.82
N LEU A 72 -3.68 24.28 8.01
CA LEU A 72 -4.14 25.08 9.12
C LEU A 72 -3.15 26.23 9.31
N HIS A 73 -3.65 27.46 9.25
CA HIS A 73 -2.87 28.69 9.38
C HIS A 73 -3.14 29.44 10.69
N ALA A 74 -4.03 28.90 11.52
CA ALA A 74 -4.34 29.43 12.84
C ALA A 74 -3.74 28.52 13.90
N ALA A 75 -3.20 29.11 14.97
CA ALA A 75 -2.66 28.37 16.09
C ALA A 75 -3.71 27.41 16.67
N HIS A 76 -3.35 26.15 16.86
CA HIS A 76 -4.24 25.11 17.37
C HIS A 76 -3.47 24.11 18.22
N GLN A 77 -4.13 23.55 19.25
CA GLN A 77 -3.54 22.55 20.14
C GLN A 77 -4.01 21.12 19.83
N ALA A 78 -4.93 20.97 18.89
CA ALA A 78 -5.43 19.67 18.49
C ALA A 78 -5.76 19.65 17.00
N LEU A 79 -5.61 18.47 16.40
CA LEU A 79 -6.09 18.16 15.06
C LEU A 79 -6.89 16.87 15.10
N ARG A 80 -8.06 16.87 14.49
CA ARG A 80 -8.91 15.68 14.35
C ARG A 80 -9.30 15.52 12.89
N VAL A 81 -8.97 14.37 12.31
CA VAL A 81 -9.34 14.00 10.94
C VAL A 81 -10.20 12.75 11.02
N VAL A 82 -11.42 12.82 10.51
CA VAL A 82 -12.34 11.68 10.44
C VAL A 82 -12.68 11.43 8.99
N ALA A 83 -12.50 10.20 8.54
CA ALA A 83 -12.95 9.75 7.23
C ALA A 83 -13.94 8.61 7.41
N ARG A 84 -15.08 8.68 6.72
CA ARG A 84 -16.05 7.59 6.65
C ARG A 84 -16.25 7.17 5.21
N SER A 85 -16.34 5.87 5.00
CA SER A 85 -16.64 5.32 3.69
C SER A 85 -17.57 4.13 3.78
N GLU A 86 -18.39 3.98 2.74
CA GLU A 86 -19.02 2.71 2.44
C GLU A 86 -18.37 2.12 1.19
N VAL A 87 -17.91 0.89 1.31
CA VAL A 87 -17.30 0.15 0.20
C VAL A 87 -18.03 -1.16 -0.02
N GLN A 88 -18.20 -1.53 -1.29
CA GLN A 88 -18.59 -2.87 -1.68
C GLN A 88 -17.31 -3.60 -2.13
N VAL A 89 -16.98 -4.71 -1.48
CA VAL A 89 -15.83 -5.56 -1.83
C VAL A 89 -16.32 -6.86 -2.45
N THR A 90 -15.57 -7.38 -3.40
CA THR A 90 -15.76 -8.73 -3.97
C THR A 90 -14.58 -9.61 -3.59
N ALA A 91 -14.79 -10.92 -3.56
CA ALA A 91 -13.71 -11.86 -3.25
C ALA A 91 -12.63 -11.79 -4.34
N ARG A 92 -11.43 -11.31 -3.97
CA ARG A 92 -10.30 -11.14 -4.92
C ARG A 92 -9.52 -12.41 -5.17
N CYS A 93 -9.46 -13.29 -4.17
CA CYS A 93 -8.61 -14.48 -4.18
C CYS A 93 -9.41 -15.76 -4.44
N GLU A 94 -10.72 -15.67 -4.68
CA GLU A 94 -11.54 -16.83 -5.01
C GLU A 94 -11.13 -17.35 -6.39
N GLY A 95 -10.79 -18.65 -6.47
CA GLY A 95 -10.29 -19.26 -7.70
C GLY A 95 -8.84 -18.89 -8.06
N LEU A 96 -8.11 -18.15 -7.21
CA LEU A 96 -6.76 -17.69 -7.54
C LEU A 96 -5.78 -18.86 -7.67
N ALA A 97 -5.86 -19.86 -6.79
CA ALA A 97 -4.96 -21.01 -6.83
C ALA A 97 -5.17 -21.84 -8.11
N GLU A 98 -6.42 -22.09 -8.48
CA GLU A 98 -6.80 -22.78 -9.71
C GLU A 98 -6.39 -21.97 -10.94
N HIS A 99 -6.57 -20.64 -10.90
CA HIS A 99 -6.16 -19.75 -11.98
C HIS A 99 -4.65 -19.76 -12.19
N LEU A 100 -3.85 -19.66 -11.12
CA LEU A 100 -2.39 -19.71 -11.20
C LEU A 100 -1.90 -21.09 -11.64
N THR A 101 -2.57 -22.17 -11.23
CA THR A 101 -2.23 -23.52 -11.72
C THR A 101 -2.47 -23.64 -13.23
N ALA A 102 -3.58 -23.10 -13.73
CA ALA A 102 -3.90 -23.13 -15.17
C ALA A 102 -3.10 -22.11 -15.99
N HIS A 103 -2.71 -21.00 -15.38
CA HIS A 103 -2.03 -19.86 -16.00
C HIS A 103 -0.93 -19.35 -15.07
N PRO A 104 0.22 -20.06 -14.98
CA PRO A 104 1.29 -19.72 -14.05
C PRO A 104 1.90 -18.33 -14.31
N GLY A 105 1.74 -17.81 -15.54
CA GLY A 105 2.34 -16.56 -15.95
C GLY A 105 3.85 -16.69 -16.17
N PRO A 106 4.58 -15.56 -16.26
CA PRO A 106 6.02 -15.59 -16.52
C PRO A 106 6.82 -16.01 -15.30
N THR A 107 7.98 -16.63 -15.54
CA THR A 107 8.93 -17.03 -14.49
C THR A 107 9.70 -15.83 -13.94
N CYS A 108 10.34 -16.00 -12.76
CA CYS A 108 11.22 -14.98 -12.20
C CYS A 108 12.35 -14.59 -13.16
N GLY A 109 12.91 -15.55 -13.90
CA GLY A 109 13.96 -15.30 -14.89
C GLY A 109 13.46 -14.45 -16.06
N GLU A 110 12.30 -14.78 -16.61
CA GLU A 110 11.65 -14.03 -17.70
C GLU A 110 11.30 -12.60 -17.28
N VAL A 111 10.74 -12.43 -16.06
CA VAL A 111 10.41 -11.11 -15.55
C VAL A 111 11.67 -10.28 -15.30
N ARG A 112 12.72 -10.88 -14.75
CA ARG A 112 14.01 -10.19 -14.58
C ARG A 112 14.58 -9.74 -15.92
N GLU A 113 14.52 -10.58 -16.94
CA GLU A 113 14.99 -10.21 -18.27
C GLU A 113 14.16 -9.06 -18.86
N ARG A 114 12.83 -9.13 -18.76
CA ARG A 114 11.90 -8.10 -19.25
C ARG A 114 12.10 -6.75 -18.56
N LEU A 115 12.35 -6.76 -17.25
CA LEU A 115 12.54 -5.57 -16.44
C LEU A 115 13.98 -5.05 -16.43
N SER A 116 14.91 -5.78 -17.05
CA SER A 116 16.29 -5.31 -17.23
C SER A 116 16.33 -4.14 -18.21
N TYR A 117 17.14 -3.13 -17.89
CA TYR A 117 17.29 -1.96 -18.76
C TYR A 117 17.77 -2.37 -20.17
N ARG A 118 17.02 -1.94 -21.18
CA ARG A 118 17.36 -2.08 -22.60
C ARG A 118 17.12 -0.76 -23.30
N ALA A 119 18.12 -0.25 -23.99
CA ALA A 119 17.99 1.01 -24.72
C ALA A 119 16.82 0.91 -25.72
N LYS A 120 15.93 1.91 -25.70
CA LYS A 120 14.72 2.00 -26.55
C LYS A 120 13.66 0.91 -26.29
N ALA A 121 13.74 0.15 -25.19
CA ALA A 121 12.65 -0.73 -24.80
C ALA A 121 11.40 0.10 -24.43
N PRO A 122 10.19 -0.45 -24.64
CA PRO A 122 8.96 0.14 -24.13
C PRO A 122 9.01 0.36 -22.62
N PHE A 123 8.33 1.41 -22.15
CA PHE A 123 8.20 1.64 -20.71
C PHE A 123 7.29 0.57 -20.09
N GLU A 124 7.81 -0.08 -19.05
CA GLU A 124 7.10 -1.04 -18.21
C GLU A 124 6.91 -0.39 -16.83
N PRO A 125 5.67 -0.06 -16.40
CA PRO A 125 5.43 0.60 -15.11
C PRO A 125 6.02 -0.13 -13.91
N ALA A 126 6.10 -1.47 -13.98
CA ALA A 126 6.71 -2.28 -12.92
C ALA A 126 8.21 -1.99 -12.69
N ALA A 127 8.91 -1.38 -13.66
CA ALA A 127 10.31 -1.02 -13.53
C ALA A 127 10.57 0.03 -12.44
N GLU A 128 9.56 0.83 -12.07
CA GLU A 128 9.67 1.82 -10.99
C GLU A 128 9.95 1.16 -9.62
N PHE A 129 9.58 -0.11 -9.44
CA PHE A 129 9.74 -0.86 -8.18
C PHE A 129 11.05 -1.63 -8.08
N LEU A 130 11.97 -1.48 -9.04
CA LEU A 130 13.28 -2.17 -9.04
C LEU A 130 14.34 -1.45 -8.20
N TYR A 131 14.13 -0.16 -7.94
CA TYR A 131 15.13 0.69 -7.31
C TYR A 131 14.95 0.73 -5.79
N ALA A 132 16.07 0.94 -5.09
CA ALA A 132 16.04 1.17 -3.65
C ALA A 132 15.16 2.39 -3.32
N SER A 133 14.41 2.29 -2.23
CA SER A 133 13.72 3.44 -1.62
C SER A 133 14.18 3.60 -0.17
N PRO A 134 13.93 4.75 0.48
CA PRO A 134 14.37 4.97 1.86
C PRO A 134 13.98 3.86 2.85
N TYR A 135 12.83 3.19 2.63
CA TYR A 135 12.34 2.10 3.48
C TYR A 135 12.49 0.71 2.86
N VAL A 136 13.05 0.62 1.65
CA VAL A 136 13.33 -0.66 0.95
C VAL A 136 14.75 -0.61 0.39
N PRO A 137 15.78 -0.66 1.26
CA PRO A 137 17.18 -0.73 0.83
C PRO A 137 17.51 -2.09 0.20
N LEU A 138 18.51 -2.11 -0.68
CA LEU A 138 18.95 -3.32 -1.40
C LEU A 138 20.10 -4.03 -0.67
N HIS A 139 19.85 -4.48 0.57
CA HIS A 139 20.85 -5.18 1.37
C HIS A 139 21.15 -6.61 0.84
N PRO A 140 22.42 -7.04 0.83
CA PRO A 140 22.80 -8.41 0.46
C PRO A 140 22.08 -9.49 1.26
N GLU A 141 21.80 -9.25 2.54
CA GLU A 141 21.10 -10.15 3.46
C GLU A 141 19.64 -10.37 3.01
N LEU A 142 18.95 -9.30 2.62
CA LEU A 142 17.58 -9.38 2.09
C LEU A 142 17.55 -10.11 0.74
N ARG A 143 18.56 -9.87 -0.11
CA ARG A 143 18.72 -10.61 -1.37
C ARG A 143 18.93 -12.10 -1.10
N ALA A 144 19.81 -12.45 -0.16
CA ALA A 144 20.10 -13.84 0.20
C ALA A 144 18.83 -14.53 0.74
N TYR A 145 18.09 -13.87 1.62
CA TYR A 145 16.83 -14.37 2.14
C TYR A 145 15.79 -14.60 1.03
N GLY A 146 15.64 -13.65 0.10
CA GLY A 146 14.69 -13.74 -1.02
C GLY A 146 15.07 -14.79 -2.08
N ALA A 147 16.36 -15.08 -2.25
CA ALA A 147 16.87 -15.98 -3.30
C ALA A 147 16.34 -17.42 -3.18
N GLU A 148 16.02 -17.89 -1.98
CA GLU A 148 15.41 -19.22 -1.78
C GLU A 148 14.01 -19.34 -2.42
N SER A 149 13.27 -18.23 -2.49
CA SER A 149 11.91 -18.19 -3.04
C SER A 149 11.87 -17.79 -4.51
N LEU A 150 12.74 -16.86 -4.91
CA LEU A 150 12.76 -16.19 -6.22
C LEU A 150 13.68 -16.90 -7.23
N GLN A 151 13.45 -18.20 -7.46
CA GLN A 151 14.21 -19.02 -8.40
C GLN A 151 13.79 -18.76 -9.86
N ASP A 152 14.75 -18.73 -10.78
CA ASP A 152 14.57 -18.30 -12.18
C ASP A 152 13.51 -19.09 -12.96
N ASP A 153 13.40 -20.38 -12.68
CA ASP A 153 12.48 -21.33 -13.32
C ASP A 153 11.09 -21.34 -12.67
N ARG A 154 10.91 -20.66 -11.54
CA ARG A 154 9.63 -20.60 -10.83
C ARG A 154 8.73 -19.49 -11.38
N PRO A 155 7.42 -19.72 -11.57
CA PRO A 155 6.46 -18.67 -11.86
C PRO A 155 6.49 -17.56 -10.80
N LEU A 156 6.50 -16.29 -11.22
CA LEU A 156 6.69 -15.15 -10.31
C LEU A 156 5.61 -15.09 -9.22
N ALA A 157 4.36 -15.35 -9.56
CA ALA A 157 3.25 -15.31 -8.62
C ALA A 157 3.42 -16.36 -7.50
N GLU A 158 3.81 -17.58 -7.87
CA GLU A 158 4.10 -18.65 -6.91
C GLU A 158 5.30 -18.32 -6.03
N ALA A 159 6.38 -17.79 -6.62
CA ALA A 159 7.56 -17.36 -5.91
C ALA A 159 7.25 -16.25 -4.88
N ALA A 160 6.42 -15.27 -5.26
CA ALA A 160 5.98 -14.20 -4.36
C ALA A 160 5.12 -14.74 -3.21
N ILE A 161 4.19 -15.66 -3.48
CA ILE A 161 3.37 -16.32 -2.45
C ILE A 161 4.24 -17.14 -1.49
N ALA A 162 5.22 -17.87 -2.00
CA ALA A 162 6.17 -18.62 -1.19
C ALA A 162 6.99 -17.69 -0.29
N LEU A 163 7.47 -16.56 -0.81
CA LEU A 163 8.20 -15.56 -0.04
C LEU A 163 7.32 -14.94 1.07
N MET A 164 6.07 -14.61 0.77
CA MET A 164 5.12 -14.08 1.76
C MET A 164 4.86 -15.08 2.90
N HIS A 165 4.70 -16.37 2.59
CA HIS A 165 4.55 -17.41 3.61
C HIS A 165 5.80 -17.58 4.47
N ARG A 166 7.00 -17.51 3.89
CA ARG A 166 8.26 -17.53 4.65
C ARG A 166 8.39 -16.33 5.57
N ILE A 167 8.12 -15.12 5.07
CA ILE A 167 8.11 -13.91 5.91
C ILE A 167 7.15 -14.08 7.10
N HIS A 168 5.95 -14.62 6.87
CA HIS A 168 4.99 -14.89 7.94
C HIS A 168 5.48 -15.95 8.94
N ALA A 169 6.20 -16.98 8.49
CA ALA A 169 6.69 -18.05 9.34
C ALA A 169 7.95 -17.65 10.15
N ASP A 170 8.86 -16.91 9.52
CA ASP A 170 10.20 -16.64 10.04
C ASP A 170 10.25 -15.36 10.89
N PHE A 171 9.29 -14.44 10.72
CA PHE A 171 9.25 -13.16 11.45
C PHE A 171 8.07 -13.09 12.42
N SER A 172 8.37 -12.74 13.67
CA SER A 172 7.35 -12.51 14.69
C SER A 172 6.87 -11.07 14.68
N TYR A 173 5.55 -10.87 14.69
CA TYR A 173 4.96 -9.55 14.86
C TYR A 173 5.09 -9.10 16.31
N ALA A 174 5.90 -8.07 16.55
CA ALA A 174 6.09 -7.46 17.86
C ALA A 174 5.54 -6.02 17.86
N PRO A 175 4.41 -5.74 18.55
CA PRO A 175 3.89 -4.38 18.65
C PRO A 175 4.92 -3.42 19.25
N ALA A 176 4.97 -2.19 18.74
CA ALA A 176 5.89 -1.12 19.18
C ALA A 176 7.39 -1.45 19.07
N SER A 177 7.78 -2.48 18.30
CA SER A 177 9.19 -2.81 18.07
C SER A 177 9.86 -1.96 17.00
N THR A 178 9.08 -1.19 16.23
CA THR A 178 9.57 -0.33 15.15
C THR A 178 8.90 1.03 15.20
N ASP A 179 9.68 2.06 14.84
CA ASP A 179 9.21 3.38 14.43
C ASP A 179 9.53 3.62 12.95
N ILE A 180 9.16 4.78 12.41
CA ILE A 180 9.37 5.12 11.00
C ILE A 180 10.85 5.16 10.61
N SER A 181 11.76 5.37 11.56
CA SER A 181 13.20 5.45 11.33
C SER A 181 13.92 4.13 11.58
N THR A 182 13.21 3.10 12.04
CA THR A 182 13.81 1.81 12.36
C THR A 182 14.31 1.15 11.08
N PRO A 183 15.62 0.96 10.91
CA PRO A 183 16.16 0.29 9.75
C PRO A 183 15.72 -1.18 9.76
N ILE A 184 15.61 -1.76 8.57
CA ILE A 184 15.21 -3.17 8.41
C ILE A 184 16.27 -4.16 8.90
N LEU A 185 17.52 -3.70 9.05
CA LEU A 185 18.68 -4.42 9.58
C LEU A 185 19.43 -3.56 10.60
#